data_AF-A0A955PN50-F1
#
_entry.id   AF-A0A955PN50-F1
#
_cell.length_a   1.000
_cell.length_b   1.000
_cell.length_c   1.000
_cell.angle_alpha   90.00
_cell.angle_beta   90.00
_cell.angle_gamma   90.00
#
_symmetry.space_group_name_H-M   'P 1'
#
loop_
_entity.id
_entity.type
_entity.pdbx_description
1 polymer ?
#
loop_
_entity_poly.entity_id
_entity_poly.type
_entity_poly.pdbx_seq_one_letter_code
_entity_poly.pdbx_strand_id
1 'polypeptide(L)'
;MNYPAWDVPHIGSGWVIGSIAIFHVMISHFAVGGGLYLPMAESRALKKGRKDWLEFLPNHAKFFLILTGVYGAVSGVGIWFAIGLASPE
;
A
#
# COMPACT_ATOMS: atom_id res chain seq x y z
N MET A 1 21.07 -26.54 5.95
CA MET A 1 19.86 -27.39 6.03
C MET A 1 19.07 -27.00 4.80
N ASN A 2 19.14 -27.75 3.70
CA ASN A 2 18.49 -27.36 2.44
C ASN A 2 16.97 -27.49 2.63
N TYR A 3 16.32 -26.41 3.07
CA TYR A 3 14.87 -26.33 2.97
C TYR A 3 14.53 -26.30 1.48
N PRO A 4 13.58 -27.13 1.01
CA PRO A 4 13.15 -27.04 -0.37
C PRO A 4 12.58 -25.64 -0.59
N ALA A 5 13.10 -24.93 -1.59
CA ALA A 5 12.50 -23.71 -2.09
C ALA A 5 10.99 -23.94 -2.25
N TRP A 6 10.17 -23.03 -1.71
CA TRP A 6 8.72 -23.13 -1.85
C TRP A 6 8.36 -22.99 -3.33
N ASP A 7 8.27 -24.12 -4.03
CA ASP A 7 7.91 -24.18 -5.43
C ASP A 7 6.41 -24.46 -5.52
N VAL A 8 5.66 -23.46 -5.97
CA VAL A 8 4.21 -23.56 -6.13
C VAL A 8 3.93 -24.31 -7.43
N PRO A 9 3.35 -25.52 -7.40
CA PRO A 9 3.11 -26.29 -8.61
C PRO A 9 2.32 -25.45 -9.62
N HIS A 10 2.76 -25.46 -10.88
CA HIS A 10 2.17 -24.76 -12.04
C HIS A 10 2.41 -23.24 -12.16
N ILE A 11 2.74 -22.53 -11.07
CA ILE A 11 2.84 -21.05 -11.09
C ILE A 11 4.27 -20.59 -10.79
N GLY A 12 5.01 -21.29 -9.93
CA GLY A 12 6.33 -20.84 -9.45
C GLY A 12 6.22 -19.69 -8.45
N SER A 13 7.10 -19.69 -7.45
CA SER A 13 7.11 -18.71 -6.36
C SER A 13 7.25 -17.26 -6.84
N GLY A 14 8.03 -17.03 -7.90
CA GLY A 14 8.24 -15.70 -8.47
C GLY A 14 6.96 -15.04 -8.99
N TRP A 15 6.01 -15.82 -9.54
CA TRP A 15 4.73 -15.28 -10.01
C TRP A 15 3.79 -14.89 -8.87
N VAL A 16 3.83 -15.62 -7.74
CA VAL A 16 3.08 -15.26 -6.54
C VAL A 16 3.61 -13.95 -5.95
N ILE A 17 4.94 -13.84 -5.80
CA ILE A 17 5.59 -12.61 -5.34
C ILE A 17 5.26 -11.43 -6.28
N GLY A 18 5.40 -11.64 -7.60
CA GLY A 18 5.13 -10.62 -8.61
C GLY A 18 3.68 -10.14 -8.59
N SER A 19 2.72 -11.06 -8.42
CA SER A 19 1.29 -10.71 -8.35
C SER A 19 1.01 -9.82 -7.13
N ILE A 20 1.49 -10.21 -5.95
CA ILE A 20 1.30 -9.44 -4.72
C ILE A 20 2.02 -8.08 -4.83
N ALA A 21 3.22 -8.05 -5.41
CA ALA A 21 4.00 -6.84 -5.61
C ALA A 21 3.30 -5.83 -6.54
N ILE A 22 2.67 -6.28 -7.62
CA ILE A 22 1.91 -5.39 -8.53
C ILE A 22 0.79 -4.69 -7.77
N PHE A 23 -0.04 -5.45 -7.04
CA PHE A 23 -1.14 -4.87 -6.26
C PHE A 23 -0.64 -3.92 -5.17
N HIS A 24 0.43 -4.31 -4.46
CA HIS A 24 1.06 -3.47 -3.45
C HIS A 24 1.54 -2.13 -4.03
N VAL A 25 2.28 -2.18 -5.14
CA VAL A 25 2.82 -0.97 -5.78
C VAL A 25 1.72 -0.07 -6.31
N MET A 26 0.65 -0.62 -6.89
CA MET A 26 -0.51 0.19 -7.31
C MET A 26 -1.10 0.98 -6.15
N ILE A 27 -1.34 0.35 -5.00
CA ILE A 27 -1.88 1.02 -3.81
C ILE A 27 -0.88 2.04 -3.25
N SER A 28 0.42 1.73 -3.28
CA SER A 28 1.48 2.64 -2.84
C SER A 28 1.55 3.93 -3.66
N HIS A 29 1.27 3.89 -4.97
CA HIS A 29 1.19 5.10 -5.79
C HIS A 29 0.05 6.02 -5.35
N PHE A 30 -1.12 5.43 -5.02
CA PHE A 30 -2.19 6.18 -4.42
C PHE A 30 -1.71 6.75 -3.08
N ALA A 31 -1.14 5.95 -2.17
CA ALA A 31 -0.64 6.40 -0.87
C ALA A 31 0.24 7.66 -0.96
N VAL A 32 1.23 7.65 -1.86
CA VAL A 32 2.16 8.77 -2.05
C VAL A 32 1.46 9.98 -2.68
N GLY A 33 0.65 9.77 -3.72
CA GLY A 33 -0.07 10.85 -4.39
C GLY A 33 -1.12 11.51 -3.51
N GLY A 34 -1.92 10.72 -2.80
CA GLY A 34 -2.93 11.21 -1.86
C GLY A 34 -2.33 11.80 -0.60
N GLY A 35 -1.21 11.25 -0.11
CA GLY A 35 -0.44 11.82 1.01
C GLY A 35 0.09 13.22 0.73
N LEU A 36 0.46 13.52 -0.52
CA LEU A 36 0.82 14.88 -0.96
C LEU A 36 -0.41 15.76 -1.25
N TYR A 37 -1.47 15.19 -1.82
CA TYR A 37 -2.67 15.93 -2.21
C TYR A 37 -3.46 16.47 -1.01
N LEU A 38 -3.61 15.68 0.06
CA LEU A 38 -4.36 16.05 1.27
C LEU A 38 -3.87 17.34 1.95
N PRO A 39 -2.58 17.48 2.34
CA PRO A 39 -2.09 18.71 2.96
C PRO A 39 -2.12 19.91 1.99
N MET A 40 -1.97 19.67 0.69
CA MET A 40 -2.10 20.72 -0.32
C MET A 40 -3.54 21.23 -0.45
N ALA A 41 -4.52 20.32 -0.41
CA ALA A 41 -5.95 20.64 -0.40
C ALA A 41 -6.35 21.37 0.89
N GLU A 42 -5.82 20.94 2.04
CA GLU A 42 -6.05 21.58 3.35
C GLU A 42 -5.50 23.01 3.36
N SER A 43 -4.24 23.20 2.93
CA SER A 43 -3.61 24.52 2.84
C SER A 43 -4.40 25.47 1.93
N ARG A 44 -4.95 24.98 0.81
CA ARG A 44 -5.80 25.77 -0.09
C ARG A 44 -7.16 26.09 0.53
N ALA A 45 -7.78 25.15 1.26
CA ALA A 45 -9.06 25.36 1.93
C ALA A 45 -8.95 26.41 3.05
N LEU A 46 -7.87 26.35 3.84
CA LEU A 46 -7.54 27.33 4.87
C LEU A 46 -7.34 28.73 4.26
N LYS A 47 -6.54 28.85 3.19
CA LYS A 47 -6.31 30.14 2.51
C LYS A 47 -7.58 30.76 1.92
N LYS A 48 -8.56 29.94 1.52
CA LYS A 48 -9.84 30.41 0.94
C LYS A 48 -10.98 30.53 1.96
N GLY A 49 -10.73 30.23 3.25
CA GLY A 49 -11.76 30.30 4.29
C GLY A 49 -12.96 29.36 4.10
N ARG A 50 -12.79 28.27 3.33
CA ARG A 50 -13.88 27.35 2.96
C ARG A 50 -14.07 26.27 4.02
N LYS A 51 -14.91 26.54 5.02
CA LYS A 51 -15.19 25.63 6.14
C LYS A 51 -15.80 24.30 5.70
N ASP A 52 -16.63 24.28 4.66
CA ASP A 52 -17.26 23.07 4.12
C ASP A 52 -16.23 22.02 3.66
N TRP A 53 -15.09 22.48 3.13
CA TRP A 53 -14.03 21.58 2.67
C TRP A 53 -13.21 21.03 3.84
N LEU A 54 -13.06 21.79 4.92
CA LEU A 54 -12.32 21.39 6.11
C LEU A 54 -13.05 20.32 6.94
N GLU A 55 -14.39 20.26 6.87
CA GLU A 55 -15.15 19.18 7.51
C GLU A 55 -15.08 17.86 6.74
N PHE A 56 -15.01 17.91 5.40
CA PHE A 56 -14.98 16.71 4.56
C PHE A 56 -13.58 16.08 4.42
N LEU A 57 -12.54 16.93 4.31
CA LEU A 57 -11.14 16.50 4.13
C LEU A 57 -10.65 15.46 5.15
N PRO A 58 -10.82 15.63 6.48
CA PRO A 58 -10.28 14.71 7.47
C PRO A 58 -10.94 13.32 7.43
N ASN A 59 -12.21 13.23 7.06
CA ASN A 59 -12.88 11.94 6.89
C ASN A 59 -12.31 11.18 5.69
N HIS A 60 -12.13 11.87 4.56
CA HIS A 60 -11.52 11.29 3.36
C HIS A 60 -10.04 10.92 3.61
N ALA A 61 -9.31 11.77 4.34
CA ALA A 61 -7.93 11.53 4.74
C ALA A 61 -7.76 10.28 5.60
N LYS A 62 -8.64 10.09 6.59
CA LYS A 62 -8.61 8.90 7.46
C LYS A 62 -8.89 7.61 6.69
N PHE A 63 -9.92 7.60 5.84
CA PHE A 63 -10.21 6.46 4.98
C PHE A 63 -8.99 6.13 4.11
N PHE A 64 -8.39 7.16 3.51
CA PHE A 64 -7.22 7.01 2.66
C PHE A 64 -6.01 6.46 3.42
N LEU A 65 -5.66 7.07 4.56
CA LEU A 65 -4.56 6.65 5.41
C LEU A 65 -4.72 5.22 5.94
N ILE A 66 -5.93 4.85 6.35
CA ILE A 66 -6.21 3.48 6.82
C ILE A 66 -6.08 2.50 5.65
N LEU A 67 -6.69 2.79 4.50
CA LEU A 67 -6.61 1.92 3.34
C LEU A 67 -5.16 1.74 2.91
N THR A 68 -4.43 2.82 2.65
CA THR A 68 -3.06 2.74 2.11
C THR A 68 -2.05 2.30 3.16
N GLY A 69 -2.25 2.65 4.43
CA GLY A 69 -1.39 2.23 5.54
C GLY A 69 -1.57 0.77 5.91
N VAL A 70 -2.80 0.33 6.15
CA VAL A 70 -3.08 -1.06 6.56
C VAL A 70 -2.88 -2.02 5.39
N TYR A 71 -3.46 -1.73 4.22
CA TYR A 71 -3.27 -2.59 3.05
C TYR A 71 -1.80 -2.61 2.63
N GLY A 72 -1.15 -1.45 2.61
CA GLY A 72 0.28 -1.33 2.30
C GLY A 72 1.12 -2.17 3.26
N ALA A 73 0.91 -2.05 4.57
CA ALA A 73 1.64 -2.84 5.55
C ALA A 73 1.41 -4.35 5.37
N VAL A 74 0.15 -4.79 5.23
CA VAL A 74 -0.20 -6.22 5.08
C VAL A 74 0.39 -6.80 3.81
N SER A 75 0.24 -6.13 2.67
CA SER A 75 0.78 -6.59 1.39
C SER A 75 2.31 -6.53 1.35
N GLY A 76 2.93 -5.55 2.00
CA GLY A 76 4.39 -5.48 2.15
C GLY A 76 4.93 -6.66 2.95
N VAL A 77 4.36 -6.95 4.12
CA VAL A 77 4.72 -8.13 4.93
C VAL A 77 4.46 -9.43 4.14
N GLY A 78 3.38 -9.49 3.37
CA GLY A 78 3.07 -10.62 2.49
C GLY A 78 4.16 -10.89 1.44
N ILE A 79 4.73 -9.83 0.84
CA ILE A 79 5.86 -9.95 -0.11
C ILE A 79 7.08 -10.52 0.60
N TRP A 80 7.46 -9.97 1.77
CA TRP A 80 8.60 -10.47 2.55
C TRP A 80 8.44 -11.93 2.94
N PHE A 81 7.25 -12.32 3.39
CA PHE A 81 6.94 -13.69 3.75
C PHE A 81 7.00 -14.63 2.53
N ALA A 82 6.45 -14.21 1.39
CA ALA A 82 6.52 -14.97 0.15
C ALA A 82 7.95 -15.15 -0.36
N ILE A 83 8.79 -14.12 -0.26
CA ILE A 83 10.23 -14.20 -0.60
C ILE A 83 10.96 -15.16 0.35
N GLY A 84 10.74 -15.05 1.65
CA GLY A 84 11.37 -15.91 2.65
C GLY A 84 10.99 -17.38 2.51
N LEU A 85 9.76 -17.68 2.07
CA LEU A 85 9.35 -19.03 1.70
C LEU A 85 9.96 -19.50 0.38
N ALA A 86 10.03 -18.62 -0.62
CA ALA A 86 10.51 -18.93 -1.96
C ALA A 86 12.00 -19.29 -2.01
N SER A 87 12.81 -18.59 -1.21
CA SER A 87 14.26 -18.82 -1.10
C SER A 87 14.64 -18.97 0.36
N PRO A 88 14.38 -20.13 0.99
CA PRO A 88 14.81 -20.41 2.35
C PRO A 88 16.31 -20.72 2.31
N GLU A 89 17.11 -19.80 2.83
CA GLU A 89 18.53 -20.02 3.14
C GLU A 89 18.74 -21.03 4.28
#